data_AF-A0A6L6IR12-F1
#
_entry.id   AF-A0A6L6IR12-F1
#
_cell.length_a   1.000
_cell.length_b   1.000
_cell.length_c   1.000
_cell.angle_alpha   90.00
_cell.angle_beta   90.00
_cell.angle_gamma   90.00
#
_symmetry.space_group_name_H-M   'P 1'
#
loop_
_entity.id
_entity.type
_entity.pdbx_description
1 polymer ?
#
loop_
_entity_poly.entity_id
_entity_poly.type
_entity_poly.pdbx_seq_one_letter_code
_entity_poly.pdbx_strand_id
1 'polypeptide(L)'
;MDKDLQNALAFYQPAPEGWFSGLGQKMEAAGEWIWETIQGDFNENQTTGQVVTGTLISMIPLVDQICDVRDLVANCKKIKEDENSTGPWVALVLTLIGLFPSLGSLVKGCMKVLLLSGRKTFMRASQSGSLVAKSIDEGMALLHKLLDMPAVRHTLKSRKIYNIYHFLEKQVRSLKASLTAKSLLKNFDELLSATRSLLDKAVSWGPASLRRPAAALWELLTDVRRKADVMIARALKPVSDYLERLANRLRVEGDNLYRAKAGKNLHVLGSERAAKELEAFKKKKPEWVDKGLKKPQYPALDDLKPIHYEKIDAGWPDIRYEKDRALPTNGAFNTFDDSIKAVELPPGEKLYRVVDPSSGDNSICWMREAEFTALKSKSDWRRRFAVWKSWNENGEYVVYTVPPGKPLKVWEGRAATQINKKVPEYSLEGGAVQIVLDPADLKKEFTGPRRQTGWGYRDFDDDPAYPYQGLPQLENKHKWHGK
;
A
#
# COMPACT_ATOMS: atom_id res chain seq x y z
N MET A 1 -45.47 10.14 -22.15
CA MET A 1 -44.49 10.51 -21.11
C MET A 1 -43.28 9.58 -21.27
N ASP A 2 -42.10 10.13 -21.60
CA ASP A 2 -40.87 9.37 -21.87
C ASP A 2 -40.45 8.53 -20.65
N LYS A 3 -40.22 7.21 -20.85
CA LYS A 3 -39.97 6.24 -19.78
C LYS A 3 -38.72 6.60 -18.96
N ASP A 4 -37.72 7.18 -19.58
CA ASP A 4 -36.47 7.56 -18.91
C ASP A 4 -36.68 8.80 -18.01
N LEU A 5 -37.53 9.73 -18.44
CA LEU A 5 -37.90 10.91 -17.65
C LEU A 5 -38.74 10.55 -16.43
N GLN A 6 -39.64 9.56 -16.55
CA GLN A 6 -40.38 9.04 -15.41
C GLN A 6 -39.46 8.44 -14.34
N ASN A 7 -38.46 7.67 -14.78
CA ASN A 7 -37.51 7.03 -13.88
C ASN A 7 -36.61 8.05 -13.16
N ALA A 8 -36.20 9.14 -13.84
CA ALA A 8 -35.42 10.20 -13.22
C ALA A 8 -36.25 11.00 -12.19
N LEU A 9 -37.51 11.31 -12.49
CA LEU A 9 -38.42 11.98 -11.56
C LEU A 9 -38.67 11.16 -10.28
N ALA A 10 -38.82 9.83 -10.44
CA ALA A 10 -39.01 8.90 -9.32
C ALA A 10 -37.79 8.77 -8.39
N PHE A 11 -36.58 9.10 -8.87
CA PHE A 11 -35.36 9.08 -8.04
C PHE A 11 -35.27 10.27 -7.07
N TYR A 12 -35.92 11.39 -7.41
CA TYR A 12 -35.80 12.67 -6.66
C TYR A 12 -37.06 13.07 -5.88
N GLN A 13 -38.17 12.34 -6.02
CA GLN A 13 -39.39 12.56 -5.24
C GLN A 13 -39.74 11.32 -4.41
N PRO A 14 -40.18 11.45 -3.13
CA PRO A 14 -40.89 10.37 -2.47
C PRO A 14 -42.24 10.15 -3.15
N ALA A 15 -42.64 8.88 -3.36
CA ALA A 15 -43.87 8.52 -4.08
C ALA A 15 -45.13 8.97 -3.31
N PRO A 16 -46.05 9.76 -3.90
CA PRO A 16 -47.34 10.07 -3.29
C PRO A 16 -48.51 9.28 -3.91
N GLU A 17 -49.54 9.09 -3.08
CA GLU A 17 -50.78 8.38 -3.39
C GLU A 17 -51.63 9.10 -4.47
N GLY A 18 -52.20 8.33 -5.40
CA GLY A 18 -53.23 8.81 -6.35
C GLY A 18 -52.70 9.16 -7.74
N TRP A 19 -52.50 8.16 -8.60
CA TRP A 19 -51.82 8.34 -9.89
C TRP A 19 -52.67 9.05 -10.97
N PHE A 20 -54.01 9.11 -10.87
CA PHE A 20 -54.88 9.48 -12.00
C PHE A 20 -55.80 10.73 -11.87
N SER A 21 -55.85 11.46 -10.74
CA SER A 21 -56.82 12.56 -10.54
C SER A 21 -56.30 13.99 -10.81
N GLY A 22 -55.10 14.18 -11.38
CA GLY A 22 -54.47 15.51 -11.46
C GLY A 22 -53.53 15.72 -12.64
N LEU A 23 -53.85 15.23 -13.84
CA LEU A 23 -52.93 15.22 -14.97
C LEU A 23 -52.40 16.63 -15.34
N GLY A 24 -53.25 17.66 -15.33
CA GLY A 24 -52.87 19.05 -15.62
C GLY A 24 -51.94 19.66 -14.58
N GLN A 25 -52.28 19.57 -13.29
CA GLN A 25 -51.43 20.03 -12.18
C GLN A 25 -50.11 19.26 -12.09
N LYS A 26 -50.10 17.97 -12.45
CA LYS A 26 -48.87 17.16 -12.53
C LYS A 26 -47.98 17.56 -13.70
N MET A 27 -48.55 17.94 -14.84
CA MET A 27 -47.78 18.47 -15.97
C MET A 27 -47.21 19.85 -15.63
N GLU A 28 -48.00 20.70 -14.97
CA GLU A 28 -47.56 22.02 -14.50
C GLU A 28 -46.42 21.90 -13.49
N ALA A 29 -46.57 21.06 -12.47
CA ALA A 29 -45.52 20.76 -11.50
C ALA A 29 -44.28 20.10 -12.15
N ALA A 30 -44.46 19.26 -13.18
CA ALA A 30 -43.33 18.69 -13.91
C ALA A 30 -42.59 19.76 -14.74
N GLY A 31 -43.31 20.72 -15.33
CA GLY A 31 -42.73 21.86 -16.03
C GLY A 31 -41.98 22.81 -15.10
N GLU A 32 -42.56 23.12 -13.93
CA GLU A 32 -41.90 23.88 -12.86
C GLU A 32 -40.65 23.16 -12.34
N TRP A 33 -40.73 21.86 -12.11
CA TRP A 33 -39.57 21.06 -11.69
C TRP A 33 -38.43 21.08 -12.72
N ILE A 34 -38.75 20.91 -14.02
CA ILE A 34 -37.73 21.01 -15.08
C ILE A 34 -37.09 22.41 -15.03
N TRP A 35 -37.91 23.45 -14.88
CA TRP A 35 -37.45 24.83 -14.81
C TRP A 35 -36.53 25.08 -13.60
N GLU A 36 -36.96 24.72 -12.39
CA GLU A 36 -36.18 24.82 -11.16
C GLU A 36 -34.85 24.07 -11.26
N THR A 37 -34.87 22.90 -11.92
CA THR A 37 -33.67 22.08 -12.08
C THR A 37 -32.66 22.71 -13.06
N ILE A 38 -33.14 23.34 -14.14
CA ILE A 38 -32.30 24.11 -15.06
C ILE A 38 -31.70 25.33 -14.36
N GLN A 39 -32.49 26.00 -13.50
CA GLN A 39 -32.03 27.19 -12.76
C GLN A 39 -31.05 26.84 -11.64
N GLY A 40 -31.28 25.70 -10.99
CA GLY A 40 -30.36 24.97 -10.12
C GLY A 40 -29.53 25.83 -9.19
N ASP A 41 -30.18 26.38 -8.16
CA ASP A 41 -29.51 26.99 -7.00
C ASP A 41 -28.54 25.97 -6.38
N PHE A 42 -27.26 26.29 -6.37
CA PHE A 42 -26.26 25.53 -5.64
C PHE A 42 -25.39 26.46 -4.84
N ASN A 43 -25.53 26.29 -3.52
CA ASN A 43 -24.63 26.76 -2.50
C ASN A 43 -23.18 26.57 -2.97
N GLU A 44 -22.48 27.69 -3.11
CA GLU A 44 -21.09 27.70 -3.58
C GLU A 44 -20.16 26.88 -2.66
N ASN A 45 -20.61 26.50 -1.46
CA ASN A 45 -19.86 25.74 -0.46
C ASN A 45 -20.37 24.30 -0.33
N GLN A 46 -20.36 23.53 -1.43
CA GLN A 46 -20.65 22.10 -1.35
C GLN A 46 -19.60 21.38 -0.48
N THR A 47 -20.08 20.54 0.45
CA THR A 47 -19.20 19.68 1.25
C THR A 47 -18.60 18.57 0.38
N THR A 48 -17.43 18.07 0.78
CA THR A 48 -16.75 16.95 0.11
C THR A 48 -17.67 15.74 -0.10
N GLY A 49 -18.55 15.41 0.85
CA GLY A 49 -19.49 14.28 0.72
C GLY A 49 -20.53 14.49 -0.38
N GLN A 50 -21.04 15.71 -0.54
CA GLN A 50 -22.05 16.05 -1.55
C GLN A 50 -21.50 15.98 -2.98
N VAL A 51 -20.24 16.36 -3.19
CA VAL A 51 -19.56 16.25 -4.49
C VAL A 51 -19.46 14.78 -4.93
N VAL A 52 -19.08 13.89 -4.01
CA VAL A 52 -18.89 12.47 -4.33
C VAL A 52 -20.24 11.77 -4.55
N THR A 53 -21.24 12.05 -3.71
CA THR A 53 -22.61 11.52 -3.90
C THR A 53 -23.25 12.02 -5.19
N GLY A 54 -23.11 13.30 -5.53
CA GLY A 54 -23.60 13.86 -6.80
C GLY A 54 -22.91 13.25 -8.03
N THR A 55 -21.63 12.84 -7.90
CA THR A 55 -20.89 12.15 -8.96
C THR A 55 -21.42 10.73 -9.21
N LEU A 56 -21.86 10.02 -8.17
CA LEU A 56 -22.50 8.71 -8.32
C LEU A 56 -23.87 8.84 -9.02
N ILE A 57 -24.62 9.89 -8.69
CA ILE A 57 -25.94 10.15 -9.27
C ILE A 57 -25.85 10.54 -10.75
N SER A 58 -24.84 11.31 -11.16
CA SER A 58 -24.62 11.66 -12.58
C SER A 58 -24.21 10.47 -13.46
N MET A 59 -24.12 9.25 -12.93
CA MET A 59 -23.91 8.04 -13.76
C MET A 59 -25.19 7.54 -14.43
N ILE A 60 -26.37 8.12 -14.12
CA ILE A 60 -27.65 7.84 -14.77
C ILE A 60 -27.78 8.71 -16.04
N PRO A 61 -27.99 8.14 -17.25
CA PRO A 61 -27.89 8.86 -18.52
C PRO A 61 -28.73 10.15 -18.65
N LEU A 62 -29.97 10.16 -18.17
CA LEU A 62 -30.83 11.35 -18.23
C LEU A 62 -30.49 12.39 -17.16
N VAL A 63 -30.04 11.94 -15.98
CA VAL A 63 -29.62 12.81 -14.88
C VAL A 63 -28.29 13.50 -15.20
N ASP A 64 -27.41 12.83 -15.96
CA ASP A 64 -26.14 13.38 -16.50
C ASP A 64 -26.43 14.62 -17.37
N GLN A 65 -27.33 14.48 -18.35
CA GLN A 65 -27.70 15.57 -19.26
C GLN A 65 -28.27 16.79 -18.54
N ILE A 66 -29.12 16.57 -17.54
CA ILE A 66 -29.70 17.65 -16.73
C ILE A 66 -28.60 18.36 -15.90
N CYS A 67 -27.65 17.61 -15.34
CA CYS A 67 -26.51 18.19 -14.63
C CYS A 67 -25.64 19.04 -15.56
N ASP A 68 -25.37 18.58 -16.78
CA ASP A 68 -24.57 19.32 -17.76
C ASP A 68 -25.28 20.63 -18.18
N VAL A 69 -26.59 20.58 -18.42
CA VAL A 69 -27.39 21.77 -18.77
C VAL A 69 -27.37 22.81 -17.65
N ARG A 70 -27.52 22.38 -16.39
CA ARG A 70 -27.43 23.27 -15.24
C ARG A 70 -26.04 23.90 -15.13
N ASP A 71 -24.97 23.11 -15.28
CA ASP A 71 -23.60 23.60 -15.22
C ASP A 71 -23.30 24.59 -16.36
N LEU A 72 -23.91 24.40 -17.53
CA LEU A 72 -23.85 25.37 -18.63
C LEU A 72 -24.50 26.70 -18.25
N VAL A 73 -25.73 26.65 -17.73
CA VAL A 73 -26.48 27.85 -17.30
C VAL A 73 -25.70 28.64 -16.26
N ALA A 74 -25.14 27.96 -15.25
CA ALA A 74 -24.34 28.60 -14.20
C ALA A 74 -23.08 29.28 -14.78
N ASN A 75 -22.36 28.61 -15.68
CA ASN A 75 -21.20 29.20 -16.35
C ASN A 75 -21.56 30.42 -17.21
N CYS A 76 -22.62 30.32 -18.01
CA CYS A 76 -23.05 31.41 -18.89
C CYS A 76 -23.51 32.63 -18.09
N LYS A 77 -24.23 32.43 -16.97
CA LYS A 77 -24.57 33.52 -16.04
C LYS A 77 -23.30 34.19 -15.50
N LYS A 78 -22.31 33.41 -15.08
CA LYS A 78 -21.04 33.93 -14.56
C LYS A 78 -20.22 34.69 -15.62
N ILE A 79 -20.25 34.24 -16.87
CA ILE A 79 -19.63 34.95 -17.99
C ILE A 79 -20.29 36.30 -18.21
N LYS A 80 -21.62 36.40 -18.08
CA LYS A 80 -22.34 37.67 -18.27
C LYS A 80 -22.06 38.70 -17.19
N GLU A 81 -21.68 38.27 -15.98
CA GLU A 81 -21.22 39.15 -14.89
C GLU A 81 -19.83 39.76 -15.17
N ASP A 82 -18.97 39.06 -15.92
CA ASP A 82 -17.58 39.47 -16.20
C ASP A 82 -17.15 39.03 -17.61
N GLU A 83 -17.65 39.73 -18.62
CA GLU A 83 -17.60 39.30 -20.02
C GLU A 83 -16.19 39.24 -20.63
N ASN A 84 -15.25 40.02 -20.07
CA ASN A 84 -13.89 40.17 -20.59
C ASN A 84 -12.86 39.29 -19.87
N SER A 85 -13.24 38.63 -18.77
CA SER A 85 -12.34 37.76 -18.02
C SER A 85 -12.25 36.37 -18.64
N THR A 86 -11.03 35.89 -18.88
CA THR A 86 -10.78 34.54 -19.40
C THR A 86 -11.17 33.44 -18.40
N GLY A 87 -11.28 33.75 -17.11
CA GLY A 87 -11.60 32.80 -16.05
C GLY A 87 -12.93 32.08 -16.27
N PRO A 88 -14.08 32.78 -16.27
CA PRO A 88 -15.40 32.17 -16.53
C PRO A 88 -15.46 31.27 -17.76
N TRP A 89 -14.71 31.61 -18.82
CA TRP A 89 -14.58 30.78 -20.03
C TRP A 89 -13.77 29.50 -19.83
N VAL A 90 -12.71 29.55 -19.02
CA VAL A 90 -11.96 28.36 -18.61
C VAL A 90 -12.85 27.39 -17.82
N ALA A 91 -13.72 27.90 -16.94
CA ALA A 91 -14.71 27.09 -16.23
C ALA A 91 -15.74 26.46 -17.19
N LEU A 92 -16.20 27.20 -18.21
CA LEU A 92 -17.09 26.67 -19.24
C LEU A 92 -16.41 25.53 -20.03
N VAL A 93 -15.15 25.71 -20.45
CA VAL A 93 -14.40 24.66 -21.16
C VAL A 93 -14.27 23.38 -20.32
N LEU A 94 -14.07 23.48 -19.00
CA LEU A 94 -14.04 22.31 -18.12
C LEU A 94 -15.39 21.57 -18.06
N THR A 95 -16.51 22.30 -18.08
CA THR A 95 -17.85 21.70 -18.18
C THR A 95 -18.02 20.99 -19.54
N LEU A 96 -17.64 21.62 -20.64
CA LEU A 96 -17.75 21.05 -22.00
C LEU A 96 -16.87 19.81 -22.23
N ILE A 97 -15.77 19.68 -21.47
CA ILE A 97 -14.93 18.47 -21.44
C ILE A 97 -15.72 17.25 -20.92
N GLY A 98 -16.63 17.45 -19.96
CA GLY A 98 -17.45 16.36 -19.37
C GLY A 98 -18.35 15.65 -20.39
N LEU A 99 -18.67 16.33 -21.49
CA LEU A 99 -19.53 15.83 -22.57
C LEU A 99 -18.81 14.92 -23.59
N PHE A 100 -17.48 14.79 -23.54
CA PHE A 100 -16.77 13.93 -24.50
C PHE A 100 -17.24 12.46 -24.36
N PRO A 101 -17.83 11.85 -25.41
CA PRO A 101 -18.44 10.52 -25.33
C PRO A 101 -17.44 9.38 -25.07
N SER A 102 -16.15 9.62 -25.33
CA SER A 102 -15.06 8.64 -25.21
C SER A 102 -14.72 8.24 -23.76
N LEU A 103 -15.36 8.86 -22.78
CA LEU A 103 -15.13 8.62 -21.36
C LEU A 103 -16.30 7.78 -20.81
N GLY A 104 -16.07 6.50 -20.51
CA GLY A 104 -17.07 5.69 -19.80
C GLY A 104 -17.44 6.30 -18.44
N SER A 105 -18.61 5.99 -17.87
CA SER A 105 -19.16 6.66 -16.67
C SER A 105 -18.20 6.70 -15.47
N LEU A 106 -17.37 5.66 -15.28
CA LEU A 106 -16.32 5.64 -14.26
C LEU A 106 -15.26 6.73 -14.49
N VAL A 107 -14.80 6.89 -15.73
CA VAL A 107 -13.81 7.90 -16.11
C VAL A 107 -14.42 9.29 -15.97
N LYS A 108 -15.66 9.49 -16.44
CA LYS A 108 -16.39 10.74 -16.23
C LYS A 108 -16.46 11.11 -14.76
N GLY A 109 -16.84 10.17 -13.88
CA GLY A 109 -16.88 10.41 -12.44
C GLY A 109 -15.52 10.80 -11.85
N CYS A 110 -14.44 10.11 -12.24
CA CYS A 110 -13.09 10.42 -11.79
C CYS A 110 -12.61 11.80 -12.31
N MET A 111 -12.87 12.11 -13.58
CA MET A 111 -12.53 13.40 -14.17
C MET A 111 -13.31 14.54 -13.52
N LYS A 112 -14.59 14.31 -13.20
CA LYS A 112 -15.45 15.27 -12.52
C LYS A 112 -14.86 15.68 -11.17
N VAL A 113 -14.44 14.73 -10.33
CA VAL A 113 -13.82 15.07 -9.03
C VAL A 113 -12.45 15.74 -9.18
N LEU A 114 -11.66 15.37 -10.20
CA LEU A 114 -10.35 15.95 -10.49
C LEU A 114 -10.42 17.38 -11.07
N LEU A 115 -11.45 17.68 -11.86
CA LEU A 115 -11.60 18.95 -12.57
C LEU A 115 -12.52 19.94 -11.85
N LEU A 116 -13.66 19.48 -11.31
CA LEU A 116 -14.67 20.38 -10.72
C LEU A 116 -14.30 20.85 -9.31
N SER A 117 -13.70 19.99 -8.50
CA SER A 117 -13.37 20.34 -7.12
C SER A 117 -12.20 21.32 -7.04
N GLY A 118 -11.29 21.26 -8.00
CA GLY A 118 -10.20 22.22 -8.18
C GLY A 118 -10.63 23.49 -8.91
N ARG A 119 -11.88 23.60 -9.41
CA ARG A 119 -12.33 24.70 -10.27
C ARG A 119 -12.18 26.07 -9.61
N LYS A 120 -12.58 26.25 -8.35
CA LYS A 120 -12.43 27.56 -7.65
C LYS A 120 -10.96 27.96 -7.50
N THR A 121 -10.11 27.03 -7.10
CA THR A 121 -8.67 27.24 -6.94
C THR A 121 -8.01 27.48 -8.31
N PHE A 122 -8.34 26.68 -9.33
CA PHE A 122 -7.87 26.79 -10.71
C PHE A 122 -8.23 28.13 -11.37
N MET A 123 -9.47 28.60 -11.16
CA MET A 123 -9.96 29.89 -11.63
C MET A 123 -9.21 31.07 -11.02
N ARG A 124 -8.72 30.93 -9.78
CA ARG A 124 -7.80 31.88 -9.13
C ARG A 124 -6.32 31.61 -9.48
N ALA A 125 -6.01 30.43 -10.01
CA ALA A 125 -4.65 29.91 -10.20
C ALA A 125 -4.13 30.02 -11.63
N SER A 126 -4.94 30.43 -12.62
CA SER A 126 -4.51 30.46 -14.03
C SER A 126 -3.30 31.38 -14.31
N GLN A 127 -2.84 32.13 -13.30
CA GLN A 127 -1.65 32.99 -13.33
C GLN A 127 -0.51 32.54 -12.38
N SER A 128 -0.68 31.50 -11.54
CA SER A 128 0.32 31.06 -10.57
C SER A 128 0.50 29.54 -10.54
N GLY A 129 1.74 29.10 -10.81
CA GLY A 129 2.08 27.68 -10.87
C GLY A 129 1.84 26.90 -9.58
N SER A 130 2.02 27.54 -8.41
CA SER A 130 1.82 26.91 -7.09
C SER A 130 0.35 26.65 -6.77
N LEU A 131 -0.53 27.56 -7.18
CA LEU A 131 -1.98 27.41 -6.97
C LEU A 131 -2.57 26.30 -7.87
N VAL A 132 -2.01 26.10 -9.08
CA VAL A 132 -2.39 24.98 -9.95
C VAL A 132 -2.00 23.63 -9.35
N ALA A 133 -0.83 23.54 -8.71
CA ALA A 133 -0.43 22.32 -8.00
C ALA A 133 -1.39 22.02 -6.84
N LYS A 134 -1.73 23.04 -6.04
CA LYS A 134 -2.70 22.92 -4.95
C LYS A 134 -4.08 22.43 -5.43
N SER A 135 -4.60 22.97 -6.52
CA SER A 135 -5.89 22.52 -7.07
C SER A 135 -5.86 21.06 -7.53
N ILE A 136 -4.73 20.61 -8.08
CA ILE A 136 -4.54 19.22 -8.47
C ILE A 136 -4.52 18.32 -7.22
N ASP A 137 -3.81 18.72 -6.16
CA ASP A 137 -3.75 17.93 -4.91
C ASP A 137 -5.11 17.86 -4.20
N GLU A 138 -5.90 18.94 -4.21
CA GLU A 138 -7.29 18.94 -3.74
C GLU A 138 -8.16 17.95 -4.53
N GLY A 139 -8.03 17.94 -5.87
CA GLY A 139 -8.69 16.97 -6.74
C GLY A 139 -8.26 15.53 -6.46
N MET A 140 -6.96 15.30 -6.23
CA MET A 140 -6.42 13.96 -5.90
C MET A 140 -6.96 13.44 -4.57
N ALA A 141 -7.10 14.29 -3.55
CA ALA A 141 -7.68 13.89 -2.28
C ALA A 141 -9.13 13.40 -2.42
N LEU A 142 -9.91 14.00 -3.31
CA LEU A 142 -11.28 13.60 -3.60
C LEU A 142 -11.35 12.35 -4.48
N LEU A 143 -10.43 12.24 -5.45
CA LEU A 143 -10.27 11.02 -6.23
C LEU A 143 -10.01 9.83 -5.28
N HIS A 144 -9.11 9.96 -4.30
CA HIS A 144 -8.87 8.89 -3.33
C HIS A 144 -10.15 8.49 -2.57
N LYS A 145 -10.93 9.47 -2.10
CA LYS A 145 -12.22 9.19 -1.43
C LYS A 145 -13.21 8.46 -2.33
N LEU A 146 -13.31 8.85 -3.61
CA LEU A 146 -14.15 8.18 -4.59
C LEU A 146 -13.68 6.74 -4.84
N LEU A 147 -12.37 6.53 -5.01
CA LEU A 147 -11.77 5.21 -5.24
C LEU A 147 -11.88 4.28 -4.03
N ASP A 148 -12.09 4.83 -2.83
CA ASP A 148 -12.32 4.05 -1.62
C ASP A 148 -13.75 3.52 -1.48
N MET A 149 -14.68 3.98 -2.33
CA MET A 149 -16.07 3.53 -2.31
C MET A 149 -16.20 2.08 -2.81
N PRO A 150 -16.95 1.19 -2.11
CA PRO A 150 -17.10 -0.21 -2.51
C PRO A 150 -17.61 -0.41 -3.94
N ALA A 151 -18.58 0.40 -4.38
CA ALA A 151 -19.13 0.33 -5.74
C ALA A 151 -18.08 0.64 -6.82
N VAL A 152 -17.22 1.65 -6.57
CA VAL A 152 -16.14 2.03 -7.48
C VAL A 152 -15.09 0.92 -7.52
N ARG A 153 -14.70 0.38 -6.36
CA ARG A 153 -13.76 -0.75 -6.26
C ARG A 153 -14.26 -2.00 -6.99
N HIS A 154 -15.56 -2.32 -6.85
CA HIS A 154 -16.17 -3.44 -7.57
C HIS A 154 -16.09 -3.24 -9.09
N THR A 155 -16.39 -2.02 -9.56
CA THR A 155 -16.29 -1.66 -10.99
C THR A 155 -14.85 -1.76 -11.52
N LEU A 156 -13.86 -1.33 -10.73
CA LEU A 156 -12.44 -1.45 -11.11
C LEU A 156 -12.02 -2.91 -11.24
N LYS A 157 -12.44 -3.76 -10.30
CA LYS A 157 -12.15 -5.20 -10.33
C LYS A 157 -12.81 -5.89 -11.52
N SER A 158 -14.10 -5.63 -11.78
CA SER A 158 -14.83 -6.26 -12.89
C SER A 158 -14.25 -5.88 -14.26
N ARG A 159 -13.77 -4.64 -14.40
CA ARG A 159 -13.10 -4.15 -15.61
C ARG A 159 -11.61 -4.47 -15.69
N LYS A 160 -11.04 -5.19 -14.72
CA LYS A 160 -9.60 -5.54 -14.64
C LYS A 160 -8.68 -4.31 -14.69
N ILE A 161 -9.09 -3.20 -14.09
CA ILE A 161 -8.31 -1.97 -14.01
C ILE A 161 -7.50 -2.01 -12.70
N TYR A 162 -6.26 -2.47 -12.78
CA TYR A 162 -5.39 -2.64 -11.61
C TYR A 162 -4.66 -1.35 -11.20
N ASN A 163 -4.21 -0.56 -12.19
CA ASN A 163 -3.61 0.75 -11.95
C ASN A 163 -4.54 1.86 -12.48
N ILE A 164 -5.47 2.29 -11.63
CA ILE A 164 -6.43 3.33 -11.99
C ILE A 164 -5.77 4.67 -12.32
N TYR A 165 -4.63 5.00 -11.71
CA TYR A 165 -3.95 6.27 -11.98
C TYR A 165 -3.34 6.30 -13.39
N HIS A 166 -2.67 5.23 -13.85
CA HIS A 166 -2.23 5.15 -15.25
C HIS A 166 -3.39 5.04 -16.24
N PHE A 167 -4.48 4.36 -15.84
CA PHE A 167 -5.67 4.33 -16.67
C PHE A 167 -6.23 5.75 -16.87
N LEU A 168 -6.41 6.51 -15.79
CA LEU A 168 -6.87 7.91 -15.85
C LEU A 168 -5.87 8.82 -16.57
N GLU A 169 -4.56 8.63 -16.38
CA GLU A 169 -3.53 9.36 -17.13
C GLU A 169 -3.74 9.21 -18.65
N LYS A 170 -3.90 7.98 -19.14
CA LYS A 170 -4.14 7.72 -20.57
C LYS A 170 -5.41 8.41 -21.06
N GLN A 171 -6.48 8.37 -20.27
CA GLN A 171 -7.73 9.06 -20.61
C GLN A 171 -7.56 10.58 -20.66
N VAL A 172 -6.83 11.18 -19.70
CA VAL A 172 -6.54 12.62 -19.68
C VAL A 172 -5.70 13.02 -20.91
N ARG A 173 -4.68 12.24 -21.26
CA ARG A 173 -3.85 12.50 -22.44
C ARG A 173 -4.63 12.37 -23.75
N SER A 174 -5.48 11.36 -23.87
CA SER A 174 -6.36 11.16 -25.02
C SER A 174 -7.37 12.30 -25.17
N LEU A 175 -7.96 12.76 -24.07
CA LEU A 175 -8.83 13.93 -24.03
C LEU A 175 -8.08 15.18 -24.51
N LYS A 176 -6.89 15.45 -23.95
CA LYS A 176 -6.06 16.60 -24.34
C LYS A 176 -5.74 16.59 -25.84
N ALA A 177 -5.40 15.43 -26.40
CA ALA A 177 -5.12 15.30 -27.83
C ALA A 177 -6.35 15.59 -28.72
N SER A 178 -7.55 15.34 -28.20
CA SER A 178 -8.82 15.57 -28.90
C SER A 178 -9.40 16.98 -28.66
N LEU A 179 -8.76 17.75 -27.78
CA LEU A 179 -9.24 19.05 -27.32
C LEU A 179 -8.87 20.13 -28.34
N THR A 180 -9.87 20.63 -29.05
CA THR A 180 -9.74 21.72 -30.02
C THR A 180 -10.88 22.72 -29.81
N ALA A 181 -10.71 23.96 -30.25
CA ALA A 181 -11.81 24.94 -30.21
C ALA A 181 -13.05 24.40 -30.95
N LYS A 182 -12.86 23.75 -32.11
CA LYS A 182 -13.93 23.14 -32.90
C LYS A 182 -14.68 22.04 -32.15
N SER A 183 -13.97 21.13 -31.47
CA SER A 183 -14.62 20.04 -30.73
C SER A 183 -15.38 20.58 -29.50
N LEU A 184 -14.85 21.60 -28.82
CA LEU A 184 -15.53 22.26 -27.71
C LEU A 184 -16.78 23.04 -28.15
N LEU A 185 -16.70 23.77 -29.25
CA LEU A 185 -17.85 24.49 -29.81
C LEU A 185 -18.95 23.52 -30.21
N LYS A 186 -18.60 22.39 -30.83
CA LYS A 186 -19.55 21.32 -31.14
C LYS A 186 -20.28 20.82 -29.87
N ASN A 187 -19.54 20.51 -28.80
CA ASN A 187 -20.15 20.07 -27.54
C ASN A 187 -21.02 21.18 -26.92
N PHE A 188 -20.63 22.45 -27.06
CA PHE A 188 -21.45 23.57 -26.60
C PHE A 188 -22.77 23.63 -27.39
N ASP A 189 -22.72 23.48 -28.72
CA ASP A 189 -23.91 23.47 -29.57
C ASP A 189 -24.85 22.29 -29.24
N GLU A 190 -24.31 21.11 -28.99
CA GLU A 190 -25.07 19.94 -28.51
C GLU A 190 -25.76 20.22 -27.17
N LEU A 191 -25.05 20.84 -26.23
CA LEU A 191 -25.60 21.16 -24.91
C LEU A 191 -26.64 22.28 -24.95
N LEU A 192 -26.45 23.27 -25.84
CA LEU A 192 -27.45 24.30 -26.12
C LEU A 192 -28.73 23.69 -26.69
N SER A 193 -28.60 22.75 -27.62
CA SER A 193 -29.74 22.02 -28.19
C SER A 193 -30.50 21.23 -27.12
N ALA A 194 -29.78 20.51 -26.26
CA ALA A 194 -30.37 19.81 -25.12
C ALA A 194 -31.09 20.77 -24.15
N THR A 195 -30.44 21.89 -23.82
CA THR A 195 -31.01 22.95 -22.98
C THR A 195 -32.29 23.52 -23.60
N ARG A 196 -32.28 23.77 -24.91
CA ARG A 196 -33.46 24.26 -25.64
C ARG A 196 -34.63 23.29 -25.54
N SER A 197 -34.37 22.01 -25.77
CA SER A 197 -35.40 20.96 -25.66
C SER A 197 -36.00 20.91 -24.25
N LEU A 198 -35.19 21.05 -23.20
CA LEU A 198 -35.67 21.09 -21.82
C LEU A 198 -36.45 22.37 -21.51
N LEU A 199 -36.03 23.53 -22.00
CA LEU A 199 -36.77 24.79 -21.85
C LEU A 199 -38.12 24.75 -22.57
N ASP A 200 -38.18 24.20 -23.78
CA ASP A 200 -39.43 24.04 -24.53
C ASP A 200 -40.39 23.08 -23.80
N LYS A 201 -39.88 22.01 -23.16
CA LYS A 201 -40.67 21.14 -22.28
C LYS A 201 -41.15 21.87 -21.03
N ALA A 202 -40.30 22.63 -20.35
CA ALA A 202 -40.67 23.43 -19.19
C ALA A 202 -41.79 24.45 -19.52
N VAL A 203 -41.69 25.12 -20.67
CA VAL A 203 -42.67 26.11 -21.12
C VAL A 203 -43.98 25.47 -21.60
N SER A 204 -43.91 24.30 -22.23
CA SER A 204 -45.10 23.60 -22.73
C SER A 204 -45.89 22.92 -21.62
N TRP A 205 -45.23 22.50 -20.54
CA TRP A 205 -45.87 21.80 -19.43
C TRP A 205 -46.17 22.71 -18.23
N GLY A 206 -45.34 23.71 -17.97
CA GLY A 206 -45.44 24.60 -16.82
C GLY A 206 -46.33 25.84 -17.03
N PRO A 207 -46.46 26.70 -16.01
CA PRO A 207 -47.32 27.87 -16.05
C PRO A 207 -46.88 28.88 -17.11
N ALA A 208 -47.83 29.70 -17.59
CA ALA A 208 -47.58 30.77 -18.55
C ALA A 208 -46.50 31.77 -18.09
N SER A 209 -46.27 31.89 -16.78
CA SER A 209 -45.22 32.71 -16.17
C SER A 209 -43.81 32.28 -16.56
N LEU A 210 -43.58 31.01 -16.92
CA LEU A 210 -42.25 30.49 -17.31
C LEU A 210 -41.79 30.93 -18.70
N ARG A 211 -42.71 31.40 -19.57
CA ARG A 211 -42.37 31.79 -20.95
C ARG A 211 -41.32 32.89 -21.02
N ARG A 212 -41.51 33.97 -20.25
CA ARG A 212 -40.58 35.12 -20.27
C ARG A 212 -39.22 34.75 -19.66
N PRO A 213 -39.14 34.13 -18.48
CA PRO A 213 -37.87 33.69 -17.91
C PRO A 213 -37.12 32.69 -18.80
N ALA A 214 -37.81 31.72 -19.40
CA ALA A 214 -37.18 30.74 -20.31
C ALA A 214 -36.61 31.40 -21.57
N ALA A 215 -37.34 32.36 -22.16
CA ALA A 215 -36.84 33.15 -23.27
C ALA A 215 -35.61 33.98 -22.87
N ALA A 216 -35.64 34.66 -21.72
CA ALA A 216 -34.52 35.44 -21.23
C ALA A 216 -33.27 34.59 -20.96
N LEU A 217 -33.45 33.38 -20.41
CA LEU A 217 -32.35 32.43 -20.23
C LEU A 217 -31.79 31.96 -21.57
N TRP A 218 -32.66 31.69 -22.55
CA TRP A 218 -32.21 31.31 -23.89
C TRP A 218 -31.38 32.41 -24.56
N GLU A 219 -31.83 33.66 -24.49
CA GLU A 219 -31.06 34.82 -24.99
C GLU A 219 -29.70 34.96 -24.29
N LEU A 220 -29.63 34.75 -22.97
CA LEU A 220 -28.36 34.74 -22.25
C LEU A 220 -27.40 33.66 -22.77
N LEU A 221 -27.92 32.46 -23.06
CA LEU A 221 -27.11 31.35 -23.56
C LEU A 221 -26.60 31.61 -24.99
N THR A 222 -27.45 32.15 -25.88
CA THR A 222 -27.08 32.50 -27.25
C THR A 222 -26.09 33.68 -27.29
N ASP A 223 -26.24 34.68 -26.41
CA ASP A 223 -25.27 35.76 -26.22
C ASP A 223 -23.87 35.24 -25.95
N VAL A 224 -23.74 34.32 -24.99
CA VAL A 224 -22.47 33.69 -24.64
C VAL A 224 -21.97 32.87 -25.83
N ARG A 225 -22.83 32.09 -26.50
CA ARG A 225 -22.42 31.30 -27.66
C ARG A 225 -21.80 32.13 -28.79
N ARG A 226 -22.31 33.35 -29.04
CA ARG A 226 -21.76 34.27 -30.05
C ARG A 226 -20.31 34.70 -29.77
N LYS A 227 -19.90 34.73 -28.50
CA LYS A 227 -18.54 35.09 -28.07
C LYS A 227 -17.60 33.87 -27.96
N ALA A 228 -18.17 32.66 -28.03
CA ALA A 228 -17.48 31.43 -27.67
C ALA A 228 -16.28 31.11 -28.57
N ASP A 229 -16.36 31.37 -29.88
CA ASP A 229 -15.30 31.06 -30.82
C ASP A 229 -13.95 31.67 -30.42
N VAL A 230 -13.95 32.96 -30.06
CA VAL A 230 -12.75 33.69 -29.65
C VAL A 230 -12.32 33.29 -28.24
N MET A 231 -13.26 33.23 -27.30
CA MET A 231 -12.93 33.07 -25.89
C MET A 231 -12.56 31.62 -25.52
N ILE A 232 -13.18 30.61 -26.15
CA ILE A 232 -12.78 29.21 -26.01
C ILE A 232 -11.37 29.00 -26.56
N ALA A 233 -11.02 29.62 -27.70
CA ALA A 233 -9.66 29.54 -28.23
C ALA A 233 -8.62 30.10 -27.26
N ARG A 234 -8.93 31.19 -26.56
CA ARG A 234 -8.08 31.77 -25.50
C ARG A 234 -7.99 30.89 -24.26
N ALA A 235 -9.11 30.27 -23.86
CA ALA A 235 -9.18 29.38 -22.70
C ALA A 235 -8.52 28.01 -22.93
N LEU A 236 -8.31 27.60 -24.19
CA LEU A 236 -7.78 26.30 -24.56
C LEU A 236 -6.37 26.05 -24.00
N LYS A 237 -5.48 27.06 -24.07
CA LYS A 237 -4.10 26.90 -23.60
C LYS A 237 -4.02 26.67 -22.08
N PRO A 238 -4.64 27.51 -21.21
CA PRO A 238 -4.66 27.25 -19.76
C PRO A 238 -5.21 25.87 -19.39
N VAL A 239 -6.26 25.41 -20.08
CA VAL A 239 -6.86 24.08 -19.83
C VAL A 239 -5.92 22.96 -20.28
N SER A 240 -5.30 23.10 -21.46
CA SER A 240 -4.32 22.12 -21.97
C SER A 240 -3.11 21.97 -21.05
N ASP A 241 -2.61 23.09 -20.52
CA ASP A 241 -1.49 23.10 -19.58
C ASP A 241 -1.88 22.47 -18.22
N TYR A 242 -3.12 22.70 -17.76
CA TYR A 242 -3.66 22.04 -16.57
C TYR A 242 -3.78 20.52 -16.74
N LEU A 243 -4.37 20.06 -17.85
CA LEU A 243 -4.53 18.63 -18.15
C LEU A 243 -3.17 17.93 -18.25
N GLU A 244 -2.14 18.59 -18.78
CA GLU A 244 -0.78 18.04 -18.81
C GLU A 244 -0.21 17.84 -17.39
N ARG A 245 -0.35 18.83 -16.51
CA ARG A 245 0.10 18.73 -15.12
C ARG A 245 -0.67 17.65 -14.36
N LEU A 246 -1.98 17.55 -14.58
CA LEU A 246 -2.82 16.50 -14.00
C LEU A 246 -2.39 15.11 -14.48
N ALA A 247 -2.16 14.94 -15.79
CA ALA A 247 -1.66 13.68 -16.35
C ALA A 247 -0.32 13.28 -15.71
N ASN A 248 0.61 14.23 -15.57
CA ASN A 248 1.88 13.98 -14.92
C ASN A 248 1.74 13.63 -13.43
N ARG A 249 0.82 14.28 -12.70
CA ARG A 249 0.52 13.94 -11.30
C ARG A 249 -0.04 12.53 -11.17
N LEU A 250 -0.97 12.15 -12.05
CA LEU A 250 -1.56 10.81 -12.10
C LEU A 250 -0.50 9.75 -12.43
N ARG A 251 0.40 10.02 -13.39
CA ARG A 251 1.54 9.15 -13.68
C ARG A 251 2.37 8.90 -12.43
N VAL A 252 2.74 9.97 -11.70
CA VAL A 252 3.53 9.88 -10.48
C VAL A 252 2.80 9.10 -9.38
N GLU A 253 1.49 9.28 -9.16
CA GLU A 253 0.74 8.39 -8.24
C GLU A 253 0.73 6.94 -8.74
N GLY A 254 0.55 6.72 -10.05
CA GLY A 254 0.53 5.39 -10.66
C GLY A 254 1.84 4.63 -10.47
N ASP A 255 2.97 5.31 -10.69
CA ASP A 255 4.32 4.78 -10.46
C ASP A 255 4.54 4.48 -8.95
N ASN A 256 3.95 5.30 -8.08
CA ASN A 256 4.04 5.14 -6.63
C ASN A 256 3.03 4.13 -6.04
N LEU A 257 2.01 3.70 -6.81
CA LEU A 257 0.96 2.80 -6.34
C LEU A 257 1.50 1.41 -5.97
N TYR A 258 2.53 0.97 -6.69
CA TYR A 258 3.21 -0.32 -6.52
C TYR A 258 4.67 -0.15 -6.10
N ARG A 259 4.95 0.86 -5.27
CA ARG A 259 6.32 1.06 -4.80
C ARG A 259 6.71 -0.08 -3.86
N ALA A 260 7.70 -0.83 -4.32
CA ALA A 260 8.65 -1.57 -3.51
C ALA A 260 9.18 -0.65 -2.40
N LYS A 261 8.58 -0.70 -1.20
CA LYS A 261 9.22 -0.10 -0.02
C LYS A 261 10.28 -1.08 0.42
N ALA A 262 11.54 -0.63 0.47
CA ALA A 262 12.56 -1.35 1.23
C ALA A 262 11.96 -1.56 2.62
N GLY A 263 11.82 -2.82 3.04
CA GLY A 263 11.31 -3.12 4.37
C GLY A 263 12.16 -2.36 5.39
N LYS A 264 11.54 -1.96 6.51
CA LYS A 264 12.32 -1.43 7.61
C LYS A 264 13.20 -2.57 8.11
N ASN A 265 14.48 -2.58 7.73
CA ASN A 265 15.51 -3.41 8.36
C ASN A 265 15.77 -2.85 9.77
N LEU A 266 14.75 -2.94 10.64
CA LEU A 266 14.90 -2.69 12.06
C LEU A 266 15.63 -3.91 12.62
N HIS A 267 16.96 -3.82 12.67
CA HIS A 267 17.76 -4.80 13.37
C HIS A 267 17.44 -4.71 14.86
N VAL A 268 16.60 -5.61 15.34
CA VAL A 268 16.34 -5.78 16.77
C VAL A 268 17.43 -6.71 17.31
N LEU A 269 18.36 -6.16 18.07
CA LEU A 269 19.48 -6.92 18.65
C LEU A 269 19.23 -7.21 20.14
N GLY A 270 19.92 -8.22 20.66
CA GLY A 270 20.02 -8.46 22.11
C GLY A 270 18.70 -8.75 22.81
N SER A 271 18.49 -8.11 23.97
CA SER A 271 17.40 -8.42 24.90
C SER A 271 16.00 -8.15 24.32
N GLU A 272 15.85 -7.16 23.44
CA GLU A 272 14.61 -6.85 22.74
C GLU A 272 14.24 -7.97 21.75
N ARG A 273 15.24 -8.55 21.08
CA ARG A 273 15.03 -9.68 20.16
C ARG A 273 14.51 -10.90 20.89
N ALA A 274 15.13 -11.23 22.02
CA ALA A 274 14.69 -12.33 22.88
C ALA A 274 13.26 -12.09 23.42
N ALA A 275 12.88 -10.85 23.74
CA ALA A 275 11.52 -10.53 24.17
C ALA A 275 10.49 -10.75 23.03
N LYS A 276 10.80 -10.29 21.81
CA LYS A 276 9.93 -10.51 20.64
C LYS A 276 9.79 -11.99 20.26
N GLU A 277 10.87 -12.76 20.36
CA GLU A 277 10.84 -14.22 20.18
C GLU A 277 9.85 -14.87 21.15
N LEU A 278 9.89 -14.50 22.44
CA LEU A 278 8.97 -15.04 23.45
C LEU A 278 7.51 -14.65 23.20
N GLU A 279 7.24 -13.41 22.80
CA GLU A 279 5.89 -12.98 22.42
C GLU A 279 5.38 -13.74 21.19
N ALA A 280 6.26 -14.09 20.25
CA ALA A 280 5.91 -14.92 19.11
C ALA A 280 5.53 -16.34 19.54
N PHE A 281 6.27 -16.94 20.49
CA PHE A 281 5.96 -18.29 21.01
C PHE A 281 4.58 -18.37 21.65
N LYS A 282 4.13 -17.31 22.33
CA LYS A 282 2.78 -17.22 22.93
C LYS A 282 1.68 -17.26 21.87
N LYS A 283 1.92 -16.66 20.70
CA LYS A 283 0.97 -16.65 19.57
C LYS A 283 0.99 -17.97 18.81
N LYS A 284 2.18 -18.45 18.48
CA LYS A 284 2.40 -19.68 17.73
C LYS A 284 3.74 -20.29 18.12
N LYS A 285 3.69 -21.39 18.87
CA LYS A 285 4.90 -22.13 19.28
C LYS A 285 5.54 -22.81 18.06
N PRO A 286 6.83 -22.57 17.77
CA PRO A 286 7.55 -23.33 16.75
C PRO A 286 7.65 -24.82 17.09
N GLU A 287 7.87 -25.65 16.08
CA GLU A 287 8.04 -27.11 16.26
C GLU A 287 9.33 -27.47 17.01
N TRP A 288 10.37 -26.64 16.88
CA TRP A 288 11.67 -26.85 17.51
C TRP A 288 11.73 -26.43 19.00
N VAL A 289 10.65 -25.86 19.55
CA VAL A 289 10.53 -25.46 20.96
C VAL A 289 9.60 -26.40 21.70
N ASP A 290 10.02 -26.88 22.88
CA ASP A 290 9.18 -27.64 23.79
C ASP A 290 8.54 -26.74 24.85
N LYS A 291 7.38 -27.14 25.37
CA LYS A 291 6.67 -26.43 26.45
C LYS A 291 6.29 -27.40 27.57
N GLY A 292 6.56 -27.00 28.82
CA GLY A 292 6.16 -27.75 30.01
C GLY A 292 7.05 -28.97 30.30
N LEU A 293 8.35 -28.87 29.99
CA LEU A 293 9.31 -29.93 30.25
C LEU A 293 9.41 -30.23 31.75
N LYS A 294 9.17 -31.47 32.15
CA LYS A 294 9.26 -31.91 33.56
C LYS A 294 10.68 -32.29 33.98
N LYS A 295 11.44 -32.90 33.07
CA LYS A 295 12.81 -33.36 33.31
C LYS A 295 13.63 -33.20 32.02
N PRO A 296 14.83 -32.59 32.08
CA PRO A 296 15.71 -32.51 30.93
C PRO A 296 16.20 -33.89 30.49
N GLN A 297 16.17 -34.15 29.19
CA GLN A 297 16.67 -35.39 28.61
C GLN A 297 18.20 -35.44 28.64
N TYR A 298 18.84 -34.29 28.40
CA TYR A 298 20.28 -34.11 28.46
C TYR A 298 20.58 -32.98 29.45
N PRO A 299 20.60 -33.25 30.77
CA PRO A 299 20.80 -32.21 31.78
C PRO A 299 22.14 -31.49 31.56
N ALA A 300 22.12 -30.16 31.64
CA ALA A 300 23.33 -29.36 31.60
C ALA A 300 24.25 -29.70 32.78
N LEU A 301 25.55 -29.65 32.56
CA LEU A 301 26.52 -29.73 33.65
C LEU A 301 26.37 -28.53 34.57
N ASP A 302 26.22 -28.81 35.86
CA ASP A 302 26.23 -27.80 36.92
C ASP A 302 27.66 -27.42 37.33
N ASP A 303 28.62 -28.34 37.18
CA ASP A 303 30.03 -28.12 37.47
C ASP A 303 30.95 -29.04 36.65
N LEU A 304 32.23 -28.69 36.58
CA LEU A 304 33.27 -29.49 35.98
C LEU A 304 33.78 -30.57 36.94
N LYS A 305 34.21 -31.71 36.39
CA LYS A 305 34.83 -32.81 37.14
C LYS A 305 36.35 -32.58 37.24
N PRO A 306 37.06 -33.18 38.22
CA PRO A 306 38.53 -33.06 38.34
C PRO A 306 39.29 -33.31 37.04
N ILE A 307 38.89 -34.35 36.29
CA ILE A 307 39.47 -34.68 34.97
C ILE A 307 39.34 -33.54 33.95
N HIS A 308 38.32 -32.69 34.04
CA HIS A 308 38.19 -31.54 33.14
C HIS A 308 39.19 -30.45 33.50
N TYR A 309 39.40 -30.18 34.79
CA TYR A 309 40.40 -29.22 35.25
C TYR A 309 41.82 -29.63 34.80
N GLU A 310 42.18 -30.90 34.97
CA GLU A 310 43.46 -31.43 34.49
C GLU A 310 43.68 -31.20 32.98
N LYS A 311 42.62 -31.30 32.17
CA LYS A 311 42.70 -31.05 30.72
C LYS A 311 42.82 -29.56 30.41
N ILE A 312 42.15 -28.69 31.15
CA ILE A 312 42.31 -27.23 31.03
C ILE A 312 43.76 -26.85 31.33
N ASP A 313 44.33 -27.37 32.42
CA ASP A 313 45.74 -27.14 32.78
C ASP A 313 46.71 -27.72 31.73
N ALA A 314 46.31 -28.78 31.01
CA ALA A 314 47.02 -29.33 29.87
C ALA A 314 46.81 -28.55 28.54
N GLY A 315 46.14 -27.39 28.58
CA GLY A 315 46.00 -26.46 27.46
C GLY A 315 44.79 -26.72 26.55
N TRP A 316 43.73 -27.37 27.04
CA TRP A 316 42.41 -27.34 26.38
C TRP A 316 41.70 -26.01 26.67
N PRO A 317 40.74 -25.59 25.82
CA PRO A 317 40.01 -24.34 26.02
C PRO A 317 39.45 -24.22 27.44
N ASP A 318 39.68 -23.09 28.09
CA ASP A 318 39.17 -22.88 29.44
C ASP A 318 37.68 -22.55 29.40
N ILE A 319 36.86 -23.51 29.82
CA ILE A 319 35.40 -23.41 29.84
C ILE A 319 34.80 -23.17 31.23
N ARG A 320 35.64 -22.96 32.26
CA ARG A 320 35.22 -22.66 33.64
C ARG A 320 34.33 -21.41 33.70
N TYR A 321 33.52 -21.28 34.75
CA TYR A 321 32.84 -20.02 35.03
C TYR A 321 33.62 -19.21 36.05
N GLU A 322 33.95 -17.98 35.68
CA GLU A 322 34.53 -16.96 36.56
C GLU A 322 33.74 -15.66 36.39
N LYS A 323 33.33 -15.06 37.51
CA LYS A 323 32.36 -13.94 37.54
C LYS A 323 32.77 -12.76 36.65
N ASP A 324 34.05 -12.45 36.58
CA ASP A 324 34.57 -11.25 35.91
C ASP A 324 35.41 -11.56 34.65
N ARG A 325 35.36 -12.82 34.18
CA ARG A 325 36.14 -13.26 33.01
C ARG A 325 35.40 -12.97 31.70
N ALA A 326 35.97 -12.07 30.90
CA ALA A 326 35.43 -11.65 29.60
C ALA A 326 35.87 -12.54 28.42
N LEU A 327 35.99 -13.85 28.63
CA LEU A 327 36.30 -14.80 27.55
C LEU A 327 35.01 -15.38 26.95
N PRO A 328 34.93 -15.60 25.62
CA PRO A 328 33.77 -16.22 24.98
C PRO A 328 33.43 -17.61 25.53
N THR A 329 34.41 -18.33 26.06
CA THR A 329 34.28 -19.67 26.64
C THR A 329 33.87 -19.66 28.12
N ASN A 330 33.75 -18.50 28.75
CA ASN A 330 33.42 -18.39 30.18
C ASN A 330 32.07 -19.05 30.50
N GLY A 331 32.11 -20.11 31.33
CA GLY A 331 30.95 -20.89 31.73
C GLY A 331 30.38 -21.79 30.62
N ALA A 332 31.11 -22.02 29.52
CA ALA A 332 30.62 -22.84 28.40
C ALA A 332 30.44 -24.32 28.76
N PHE A 333 30.92 -24.79 29.92
CA PHE A 333 30.66 -26.16 30.38
C PHE A 333 29.16 -26.48 30.47
N ASN A 334 28.32 -25.49 30.79
CA ASN A 334 26.87 -25.67 30.93
C ASN A 334 26.13 -25.83 29.60
N THR A 335 26.83 -25.75 28.46
CA THR A 335 26.25 -26.08 27.15
C THR A 335 26.27 -27.58 26.89
N PHE A 336 26.99 -28.37 27.68
CA PHE A 336 27.12 -29.81 27.52
C PHE A 336 26.35 -30.60 28.57
N ASP A 337 25.95 -31.81 28.20
CA ASP A 337 25.60 -32.84 29.17
C ASP A 337 26.86 -33.55 29.71
N ASP A 338 26.67 -34.63 30.47
CA ASP A 338 27.74 -35.39 31.10
C ASP A 338 28.68 -36.13 30.13
N SER A 339 28.40 -36.10 28.82
CA SER A 339 29.21 -36.74 27.78
C SER A 339 30.42 -35.91 27.31
N ILE A 340 30.60 -34.71 27.86
CA ILE A 340 31.73 -33.83 27.51
C ILE A 340 33.08 -34.55 27.70
N LYS A 341 33.96 -34.39 26.72
CA LYS A 341 35.33 -34.92 26.73
C LYS A 341 36.29 -33.98 26.01
N ALA A 342 37.53 -33.99 26.45
CA ALA A 342 38.63 -33.31 25.78
C ALA A 342 39.05 -34.10 24.52
N VAL A 343 39.10 -33.45 23.37
CA VAL A 343 39.43 -34.07 22.07
C VAL A 343 40.51 -33.25 21.35
N GLU A 344 41.38 -33.93 20.62
CA GLU A 344 42.32 -33.34 19.67
C GLU A 344 41.82 -33.61 18.24
N LEU A 345 41.64 -32.55 17.46
CA LEU A 345 41.23 -32.64 16.07
C LEU A 345 42.47 -32.63 15.17
N PRO A 346 42.68 -33.64 14.33
CA PRO A 346 43.87 -33.71 13.48
C PRO A 346 43.84 -32.64 12.38
N PRO A 347 45.01 -32.25 11.83
CA PRO A 347 45.09 -31.41 10.65
C PRO A 347 44.23 -31.92 9.48
N GLY A 348 43.54 -31.02 8.80
CA GLY A 348 42.64 -31.34 7.68
C GLY A 348 41.20 -31.66 8.08
N GLU A 349 40.91 -31.91 9.37
CA GLU A 349 39.54 -32.13 9.85
C GLU A 349 38.67 -30.88 9.58
N LYS A 350 37.43 -31.08 9.15
CA LYS A 350 36.49 -29.98 8.86
C LYS A 350 35.47 -29.81 9.98
N LEU A 351 35.35 -28.57 10.43
CA LEU A 351 34.33 -28.13 11.37
C LEU A 351 33.33 -27.22 10.67
N TYR A 352 32.06 -27.38 11.04
CA TYR A 352 30.94 -26.65 10.48
C TYR A 352 30.31 -25.78 11.56
N ARG A 353 29.86 -24.59 11.18
CA ARG A 353 29.11 -23.70 12.07
C ARG A 353 28.01 -23.02 11.29
N VAL A 354 26.78 -23.15 11.77
CA VAL A 354 25.62 -22.42 11.26
C VAL A 354 25.66 -21.00 11.82
N VAL A 355 25.55 -20.00 10.95
CA VAL A 355 25.60 -18.59 11.30
C VAL A 355 24.45 -17.84 10.63
N ASP A 356 24.01 -16.77 11.27
CA ASP A 356 23.18 -15.78 10.59
C ASP A 356 24.07 -14.71 9.94
N PRO A 357 23.57 -14.00 8.91
CA PRO A 357 24.36 -13.00 8.19
C PRO A 357 24.93 -11.86 9.06
N SER A 358 24.37 -11.60 10.25
CA SER A 358 24.87 -10.58 11.19
C SER A 358 25.81 -11.12 12.28
N SER A 359 25.94 -12.44 12.40
CA SER A 359 26.87 -13.07 13.34
C SER A 359 28.32 -12.94 12.86
N GLY A 360 29.29 -12.93 13.78
CA GLY A 360 30.70 -13.15 13.43
C GLY A 360 30.99 -14.63 13.14
N ASP A 361 31.94 -14.90 12.26
CA ASP A 361 32.36 -16.29 11.92
C ASP A 361 33.11 -16.97 13.07
N ASN A 362 33.74 -16.17 13.92
CA ASN A 362 34.65 -16.63 14.96
C ASN A 362 33.98 -16.64 16.35
N SER A 363 33.48 -17.79 16.79
CA SER A 363 32.90 -17.98 18.13
C SER A 363 32.97 -19.47 18.53
N ILE A 364 32.55 -19.79 19.75
CA ILE A 364 32.94 -21.03 20.46
C ILE A 364 32.30 -22.32 19.93
N CYS A 365 31.04 -22.31 19.47
CA CYS A 365 30.30 -23.53 19.15
C CYS A 365 30.43 -23.93 17.67
N TRP A 366 30.82 -25.18 17.43
CA TRP A 366 31.01 -25.82 16.13
C TRP A 366 30.43 -27.24 16.14
N MET A 367 30.40 -27.90 14.99
CA MET A 367 30.02 -29.31 14.87
C MET A 367 30.89 -30.00 13.83
N ARG A 368 30.95 -31.34 13.87
CA ARG A 368 31.59 -32.13 12.82
C ARG A 368 30.74 -32.17 11.55
N GLU A 369 31.38 -32.51 10.44
CA GLU A 369 30.71 -32.70 9.14
C GLU A 369 29.55 -33.72 9.20
N ALA A 370 29.73 -34.82 9.93
CA ALA A 370 28.71 -35.86 10.08
C ALA A 370 27.44 -35.32 10.75
N GLU A 371 27.60 -34.50 11.79
CA GLU A 371 26.46 -33.89 12.48
C GLU A 371 25.78 -32.84 11.59
N PHE A 372 26.55 -31.99 10.90
CA PHE A 372 25.99 -31.00 9.98
C PHE A 372 25.20 -31.65 8.84
N THR A 373 25.74 -32.70 8.23
CA THR A 373 25.11 -33.41 7.10
C THR A 373 23.86 -34.17 7.52
N ALA A 374 23.76 -34.56 8.80
CA ALA A 374 22.58 -35.20 9.35
C ALA A 374 21.39 -34.23 9.56
N LEU A 375 21.64 -32.91 9.53
CA LEU A 375 20.60 -31.89 9.74
C LEU A 375 19.71 -31.76 8.50
N LYS A 376 18.40 -31.92 8.70
CA LYS A 376 17.41 -31.83 7.61
C LYS A 376 16.79 -30.46 7.45
N SER A 377 16.86 -29.64 8.50
CA SER A 377 16.22 -28.32 8.54
C SER A 377 16.81 -27.46 9.65
N LYS A 378 16.50 -26.17 9.61
CA LYS A 378 16.79 -25.27 10.74
C LYS A 378 16.08 -25.68 12.03
N SER A 379 14.89 -26.27 11.97
CA SER A 379 14.15 -26.71 13.16
C SER A 379 14.90 -27.86 13.83
N ASP A 380 15.40 -28.79 13.02
CA ASP A 380 16.23 -29.92 13.47
C ASP A 380 17.52 -29.42 14.14
N TRP A 381 18.21 -28.48 13.49
CA TRP A 381 19.39 -27.82 14.05
C TRP A 381 19.10 -27.17 15.41
N ARG A 382 18.08 -26.30 15.48
CA ARG A 382 17.73 -25.59 16.72
C ARG A 382 17.40 -26.52 17.86
N ARG A 383 16.59 -27.54 17.56
CA ARG A 383 16.13 -28.50 18.56
C ARG A 383 17.29 -29.31 19.11
N ARG A 384 18.13 -29.88 18.23
CA ARG A 384 19.20 -30.83 18.61
C ARG A 384 20.48 -30.17 19.11
N PHE A 385 20.83 -28.99 18.61
CA PHE A 385 21.96 -28.19 19.10
C PHE A 385 21.57 -27.16 20.16
N ALA A 386 20.30 -27.11 20.53
CA ALA A 386 19.75 -26.22 21.55
C ALA A 386 20.07 -24.73 21.32
N VAL A 387 19.88 -24.25 20.09
CA VAL A 387 20.18 -22.87 19.68
C VAL A 387 18.90 -22.04 19.57
N TRP A 388 18.70 -21.10 20.50
CA TRP A 388 17.60 -20.14 20.41
C TRP A 388 17.74 -19.23 19.19
N LYS A 389 16.61 -18.80 18.64
CA LYS A 389 16.60 -17.91 17.47
C LYS A 389 17.16 -16.54 17.81
N SER A 390 16.87 -16.05 19.01
CA SER A 390 17.45 -14.78 19.48
C SER A 390 18.98 -14.80 19.58
N TRP A 391 19.59 -15.98 19.68
CA TRP A 391 21.05 -16.13 19.71
C TRP A 391 21.64 -16.14 18.30
N ASN A 392 20.98 -16.83 17.35
CA ASN A 392 21.43 -16.98 15.97
C ASN A 392 20.25 -17.42 15.09
N GLU A 393 19.97 -16.73 13.98
CA GLU A 393 18.83 -16.98 13.08
C GLU A 393 18.99 -18.13 12.09
N ASN A 394 20.22 -18.62 11.86
CA ASN A 394 20.61 -19.38 10.66
C ASN A 394 20.55 -18.52 9.36
N GLY A 395 20.96 -19.12 8.25
CA GLY A 395 20.93 -18.58 6.90
C GLY A 395 22.12 -19.03 6.10
N GLU A 396 23.24 -19.11 6.80
CA GLU A 396 24.55 -19.39 6.26
C GLU A 396 25.26 -20.42 7.15
N TYR A 397 26.32 -21.00 6.64
CA TYR A 397 27.27 -21.77 7.40
C TYR A 397 28.68 -21.48 6.93
N VAL A 398 29.63 -21.67 7.82
CA VAL A 398 31.06 -21.59 7.53
C VAL A 398 31.72 -22.93 7.80
N VAL A 399 32.81 -23.19 7.09
CA VAL A 399 33.62 -24.40 7.26
C VAL A 399 35.02 -23.98 7.66
N TYR A 400 35.50 -24.49 8.78
CA TYR A 400 36.89 -24.33 9.23
C TYR A 400 37.64 -25.63 9.00
N THR A 401 38.82 -25.54 8.39
CA THR A 401 39.72 -26.70 8.21
C THR A 401 40.83 -26.61 9.24
N VAL A 402 41.06 -27.64 10.04
CA VAL A 402 42.16 -27.63 11.02
C VAL A 402 43.50 -27.43 10.29
N PRO A 403 44.30 -26.42 10.66
CA PRO A 403 45.57 -26.12 10.00
C PRO A 403 46.58 -27.27 10.06
N PRO A 404 47.54 -27.33 9.11
CA PRO A 404 48.72 -28.19 9.23
C PRO A 404 49.49 -27.93 10.53
N GLY A 405 50.09 -28.98 11.10
CA GLY A 405 50.91 -28.91 12.30
C GLY A 405 50.26 -29.55 13.51
N LYS A 406 50.13 -28.80 14.61
CA LYS A 406 49.57 -29.32 15.86
C LYS A 406 48.05 -29.51 15.74
N PRO A 407 47.48 -30.56 16.37
CA PRO A 407 46.04 -30.73 16.39
C PRO A 407 45.36 -29.60 17.16
N LEU A 408 44.10 -29.33 16.82
CA LEU A 408 43.27 -28.34 17.52
C LEU A 408 42.62 -29.00 18.75
N LYS A 409 42.86 -28.43 19.93
CA LYS A 409 42.28 -28.91 21.19
C LYS A 409 40.88 -28.33 21.38
N VAL A 410 39.91 -29.20 21.60
CA VAL A 410 38.50 -28.82 21.75
C VAL A 410 37.80 -29.63 22.83
N TRP A 411 36.65 -29.15 23.27
CA TRP A 411 35.67 -29.94 24.02
C TRP A 411 34.61 -30.48 23.07
N GLU A 412 34.30 -31.77 23.17
CA GLU A 412 33.27 -32.43 22.37
C GLU A 412 32.30 -33.16 23.29
N GLY A 413 31.00 -33.07 23.02
CA GLY A 413 29.96 -33.72 23.80
C GLY A 413 28.57 -33.35 23.29
N ARG A 414 27.53 -34.01 23.80
CA ARG A 414 26.16 -33.66 23.42
C ARG A 414 25.77 -32.29 23.98
N ALA A 415 25.02 -31.53 23.19
CA ALA A 415 24.39 -30.31 23.64
C ALA A 415 23.37 -30.61 24.74
N ALA A 416 23.49 -29.91 25.86
CA ALA A 416 22.52 -30.00 26.94
C ALA A 416 21.17 -29.39 26.53
N THR A 417 20.12 -29.89 27.16
CA THR A 417 18.80 -29.28 27.15
C THR A 417 18.88 -27.85 27.66
N GLN A 418 18.45 -26.89 26.84
CA GLN A 418 18.45 -25.47 27.19
C GLN A 418 17.07 -25.04 27.67
N ILE A 419 16.94 -24.70 28.95
CA ILE A 419 15.73 -24.10 29.52
C ILE A 419 15.84 -22.57 29.38
N ASN A 420 14.77 -21.93 28.90
CA ASN A 420 14.80 -20.48 28.72
C ASN A 420 14.86 -19.76 30.07
N LYS A 421 15.92 -18.96 30.29
CA LYS A 421 16.18 -18.27 31.55
C LYS A 421 15.09 -17.27 31.97
N LYS A 422 14.36 -16.68 31.00
CA LYS A 422 13.30 -15.70 31.27
C LYS A 422 11.93 -16.35 31.43
N VAL A 423 11.67 -17.43 30.69
CA VAL A 423 10.38 -18.14 30.71
C VAL A 423 10.65 -19.65 30.77
N PRO A 424 10.88 -20.21 31.97
CA PRO A 424 11.31 -21.59 32.15
C PRO A 424 10.35 -22.66 31.62
N GLU A 425 9.12 -22.28 31.23
CA GLU A 425 8.18 -23.18 30.57
C GLU A 425 8.65 -23.63 29.18
N TYR A 426 9.56 -22.88 28.54
CA TYR A 426 10.10 -23.20 27.21
C TYR A 426 11.50 -23.78 27.28
N SER A 427 11.74 -24.82 26.47
CA SER A 427 13.03 -25.48 26.39
C SER A 427 13.39 -25.94 24.97
N LEU A 428 14.67 -26.19 24.74
CA LEU A 428 15.20 -26.89 23.57
C LEU A 428 15.82 -28.21 24.02
N GLU A 429 15.54 -29.28 23.28
CA GLU A 429 15.87 -30.65 23.67
C GLU A 429 17.38 -30.87 23.85
N GLY A 430 18.21 -30.42 22.90
CA GLY A 430 19.63 -30.76 22.84
C GLY A 430 19.88 -32.15 22.26
N GLY A 431 21.04 -32.73 22.56
CA GLY A 431 21.39 -34.12 22.25
C GLY A 431 22.29 -34.35 21.05
N ALA A 432 22.46 -33.38 20.13
CA ALA A 432 23.47 -33.50 19.07
C ALA A 432 24.88 -33.25 19.61
N VAL A 433 25.88 -33.90 19.03
CA VAL A 433 27.28 -33.70 19.41
C VAL A 433 27.74 -32.35 18.90
N GLN A 434 28.15 -31.47 19.82
CA GLN A 434 28.74 -30.18 19.54
C GLN A 434 30.21 -30.14 19.94
N ILE A 435 30.90 -29.13 19.44
CA ILE A 435 32.27 -28.80 19.76
C ILE A 435 32.31 -27.39 20.35
N VAL A 436 33.05 -27.23 21.45
CA VAL A 436 33.43 -25.92 22.01
C VAL A 436 34.95 -25.77 21.89
N LEU A 437 35.38 -24.68 21.25
CA LEU A 437 36.78 -24.32 21.05
C LEU A 437 37.05 -22.89 21.50
N ASP A 438 38.33 -22.51 21.63
CA ASP A 438 38.70 -21.12 21.85
C ASP A 438 38.74 -20.36 20.49
N PRO A 439 37.93 -19.30 20.31
CA PRO A 439 37.95 -18.46 19.11
C PRO A 439 39.34 -17.87 18.79
N ALA A 440 40.21 -17.71 19.79
CA ALA A 440 41.58 -17.23 19.60
C ALA A 440 42.46 -18.22 18.83
N ASP A 441 42.12 -19.51 18.84
CA ASP A 441 42.86 -20.55 18.10
C ASP A 441 42.44 -20.64 16.61
N LEU A 442 41.37 -19.95 16.23
CA LEU A 442 40.87 -19.96 14.86
C LEU A 442 41.63 -18.97 13.97
N LYS A 443 42.17 -19.49 12.87
CA LYS A 443 42.88 -18.72 11.85
C LYS A 443 41.99 -18.45 10.65
N LYS A 444 41.83 -17.16 10.30
CA LYS A 444 40.89 -16.73 9.25
C LYS A 444 41.18 -17.39 7.90
N GLU A 445 42.45 -17.56 7.54
CA GLU A 445 42.89 -18.17 6.28
C GLU A 445 42.50 -19.64 6.12
N PHE A 446 42.11 -20.31 7.21
CA PHE A 446 41.59 -21.69 7.21
C PHE A 446 40.05 -21.75 7.33
N THR A 447 39.39 -20.59 7.36
CA THR A 447 37.93 -20.48 7.33
C THR A 447 37.49 -20.23 5.88
N GLY A 448 36.70 -21.16 5.34
CA GLY A 448 36.14 -21.03 4.00
C GLY A 448 35.09 -19.91 3.90
N PRO A 449 34.69 -19.53 2.67
CA PRO A 449 33.62 -18.55 2.49
C PRO A 449 32.31 -19.06 3.08
N ARG A 450 31.46 -18.13 3.52
CA ARG A 450 30.09 -18.44 3.93
C ARG A 450 29.32 -19.09 2.79
N ARG A 451 28.49 -20.06 3.11
CA ARG A 451 27.62 -20.78 2.16
C ARG A 451 26.21 -20.81 2.70
N GLN A 452 25.21 -20.82 1.81
CA GLN A 452 23.81 -20.87 2.23
C GLN A 452 23.45 -22.26 2.77
N THR A 453 22.70 -22.32 3.87
CA THR A 453 22.17 -23.60 4.38
C THR A 453 21.01 -24.14 3.56
N GLY A 454 20.29 -23.27 2.85
CA GLY A 454 19.09 -23.65 2.08
C GLY A 454 17.84 -23.86 2.93
N TRP A 455 17.90 -23.68 4.25
CA TRP A 455 16.76 -23.90 5.17
C TRP A 455 15.81 -22.72 5.33
N GLY A 456 16.07 -21.61 4.62
CA GLY A 456 15.35 -20.35 4.76
C GLY A 456 15.61 -19.64 6.10
N TYR A 457 15.05 -18.45 6.23
CA TYR A 457 15.31 -17.55 7.37
C TYR A 457 14.09 -17.30 8.28
N ARG A 458 12.86 -17.62 7.86
CA ARG A 458 11.60 -17.32 8.60
C ARG A 458 10.98 -18.54 9.23
N ASP A 459 10.57 -18.47 10.50
CA ASP A 459 9.80 -19.56 11.14
C ASP A 459 8.33 -19.54 10.71
N PHE A 460 7.78 -18.35 10.46
CA PHE A 460 6.41 -18.13 10.03
C PHE A 460 6.34 -17.03 8.96
N ASP A 461 5.27 -16.99 8.17
CA ASP A 461 5.08 -15.94 7.14
C ASP A 461 4.98 -14.52 7.74
N ASP A 462 4.51 -14.41 8.98
CA ASP A 462 4.28 -13.19 9.76
C ASP A 462 5.28 -13.01 10.92
N ASP A 463 6.45 -13.64 10.83
CA ASP A 463 7.50 -13.65 11.85
C ASP A 463 7.93 -12.23 12.28
N PRO A 464 7.55 -11.77 13.49
CA PRO A 464 7.74 -10.38 13.92
C PRO A 464 9.20 -10.06 14.31
N ALA A 465 10.04 -11.09 14.44
CA ALA A 465 11.46 -10.96 14.80
C ALA A 465 12.38 -11.08 13.56
N TYR A 466 11.81 -11.17 12.36
CA TYR A 466 12.57 -11.41 11.13
C TYR A 466 13.47 -10.21 10.76
N PRO A 467 14.81 -10.35 10.80
CA PRO A 467 15.72 -9.22 10.61
C PRO A 467 15.95 -8.87 9.13
N TYR A 468 15.61 -9.75 8.18
CA TYR A 468 15.95 -9.59 6.76
C TYR A 468 14.74 -9.19 5.90
N GLN A 469 14.05 -8.09 6.22
CA GLN A 469 13.10 -7.47 5.28
C GLN A 469 13.85 -6.63 4.20
N GLY A 470 14.89 -7.19 3.59
CA GLY A 470 15.55 -6.60 2.42
C GLY A 470 14.82 -6.84 1.10
N LEU A 471 13.83 -7.74 1.08
CA LEU A 471 12.94 -7.90 -0.07
C LEU A 471 11.90 -6.78 -0.04
N PRO A 472 11.79 -5.96 -1.10
CA PRO A 472 10.74 -4.98 -1.17
C PRO A 472 9.39 -5.68 -1.07
N GLN A 473 8.62 -5.34 -0.05
CA GLN A 473 7.23 -5.77 0.00
C GLN A 473 6.48 -4.92 -1.02
N LEU A 474 5.88 -5.59 -2.00
CA LEU A 474 4.94 -4.94 -2.91
C LEU A 474 3.66 -4.63 -2.12
N GLU A 475 3.68 -3.52 -1.38
CA GLU A 475 2.49 -3.00 -0.74
C GLU A 475 1.75 -2.09 -1.71
N ASN A 476 0.56 -2.50 -2.14
CA ASN A 476 -0.36 -1.58 -2.77
C ASN A 476 -0.85 -0.59 -1.70
N LYS A 477 -0.56 0.71 -1.90
CA LYS A 477 -0.90 1.82 -0.99
C LYS A 477 -2.34 1.78 -0.47
N HIS A 478 -3.28 1.23 -1.25
CA HIS A 478 -4.70 1.20 -0.91
C HIS A 478 -5.30 -0.20 -0.68
N LYS A 479 -4.52 -1.28 -0.83
CA LYS A 479 -4.98 -2.68 -0.68
C LYS A 479 -6.27 -3.02 -1.46
N TRP A 480 -6.52 -2.36 -2.60
CA TRP A 480 -7.77 -2.51 -3.37
C TRP A 480 -7.97 -3.92 -3.94
N HIS A 481 -6.88 -4.62 -4.17
CA HIS A 481 -6.88 -6.01 -4.58
C HIS A 481 -6.30 -6.81 -3.41
N GLY A 482 -7.18 -7.41 -2.60
CA GLY A 482 -6.78 -8.38 -1.58
C GLY A 482 -6.12 -9.59 -2.23
N LYS A 483 -5.29 -10.28 -1.46
CA LYS A 483 -4.65 -11.55 -1.85
C LYS A 483 -5.68 -12.57 -2.34
#